data_AF-A0A9E5NCC7-F1
#
_entry.id   AF-A0A9E5NCC7-F1
#
_cell.length_a   1.000
_cell.length_b   1.000
_cell.length_c   1.000
_cell.angle_alpha   90.00
_cell.angle_beta   90.00
_cell.angle_gamma   90.00
#
_symmetry.space_group_name_H-M   'P 1'
#
loop_
_entity.id
_entity.type
_entity.pdbx_description
1 polymer ?
#
loop_
_entity_poly.entity_id
_entity_poly.type
_entity_poly.pdbx_seq_one_letter_code
_entity_poly.pdbx_strand_id
1 'polypeptide(L)'
;DLFEDADCNVQLACPTGRAAKRLSELTGRPARTIHRLLELDPATWQFRRNGERPLTADLIVVDEASMLDLPLTHSLLEAIPDGAR
;
A
#
# COMPACT_ATOMS: atom_id res chain seq x y z
N ASP A 1 -19.39 1.98 -6.61
CA ASP A 1 -18.06 2.60 -6.77
C ASP A 1 -17.33 1.72 -7.79
N LEU A 2 -16.82 2.24 -8.90
CA LEU A 2 -16.61 1.47 -10.15
C LEU A 2 -15.80 0.17 -9.96
N PHE A 3 -14.86 0.16 -9.01
CA PHE A 3 -14.03 -0.99 -8.69
C PHE A 3 -14.60 -1.88 -7.57
N GLU A 4 -15.49 -1.36 -6.73
CA GLU A 4 -16.19 -2.16 -5.70
C GLU A 4 -17.30 -3.01 -6.32
N ASP A 5 -17.97 -2.47 -7.34
CA ASP A 5 -19.00 -3.21 -8.10
C ASP A 5 -18.40 -4.37 -8.91
N ALA A 6 -17.06 -4.46 -8.98
CA ALA A 6 -16.28 -5.44 -9.71
C ALA A 6 -15.50 -6.44 -8.80
N ASP A 7 -15.80 -6.50 -7.50
CA ASP A 7 -15.13 -7.38 -6.51
C ASP A 7 -13.59 -7.19 -6.46
N CYS A 8 -13.13 -5.96 -6.66
CA CYS A 8 -11.72 -5.60 -6.74
C CYS A 8 -11.12 -5.40 -5.34
N ASN A 9 -10.00 -6.06 -5.03
CA ASN A 9 -9.28 -5.86 -3.77
C ASN A 9 -8.43 -4.59 -3.83
N VAL A 10 -8.97 -3.51 -3.26
CA VAL A 10 -8.30 -2.21 -3.21
C VAL A 10 -7.52 -2.02 -1.91
N GLN A 11 -6.24 -1.66 -2.03
CA GLN A 11 -5.40 -1.25 -0.91
C GLN A 11 -5.14 0.26 -0.94
N LEU A 12 -5.41 0.95 0.17
CA LEU A 12 -5.13 2.38 0.34
C LEU A 12 -3.86 2.56 1.17
N ALA A 13 -2.88 3.28 0.63
CA ALA A 13 -1.57 3.46 1.22
C ALA A 13 -1.18 4.93 1.32
N CYS A 14 -0.43 5.27 2.38
CA CYS A 14 0.22 6.57 2.51
C CYS A 14 1.65 6.42 3.06
N PRO A 15 2.56 7.38 2.86
CA PRO A 15 3.88 7.39 3.49
C PRO A 15 3.82 7.52 5.02
N THR A 16 2.87 8.31 5.55
CA THR A 16 2.80 8.65 6.98
C THR A 16 1.53 8.17 7.66
N GLY A 17 1.62 7.91 8.98
CA GLY A 17 0.48 7.45 9.76
C GLY A 17 -0.64 8.50 9.87
N ARG A 18 -0.30 9.79 9.86
CA ARG A 18 -1.29 10.88 9.89
C ARG A 18 -2.09 10.94 8.58
N ALA A 19 -1.41 10.83 7.43
CA ALA A 19 -2.07 10.78 6.14
C ALA A 19 -2.97 9.54 6.03
N ALA A 20 -2.48 8.36 6.42
CA ALA A 20 -3.28 7.13 6.41
C ALA A 20 -4.54 7.24 7.27
N LYS A 21 -4.46 7.85 8.46
CA LYS A 21 -5.64 8.08 9.31
C LYS A 21 -6.66 8.98 8.61
N ARG A 22 -6.22 10.11 8.05
CA ARG A 22 -7.08 11.06 7.33
C ARG A 22 -7.73 10.42 6.10
N LEU A 23 -6.95 9.68 5.30
CA LEU A 23 -7.47 8.97 4.13
C LEU A 23 -8.55 7.95 4.52
N SER A 24 -8.36 7.26 5.65
CA SER A 24 -9.36 6.32 6.16
C SER A 24 -10.66 7.02 6.57
N GLU A 25 -10.57 8.16 7.25
CA GLU A 25 -11.72 8.95 7.68
C GLU A 25 -12.51 9.53 6.49
N LEU A 26 -11.81 9.98 5.44
CA LEU A 26 -12.42 10.57 4.25
C LEU A 26 -13.10 9.53 3.35
N THR A 27 -12.49 8.35 3.22
CA THR A 27 -12.99 7.30 2.32
C THR A 27 -13.94 6.32 3.01
N GLY A 28 -13.94 6.28 4.35
CA GLY A 28 -14.62 5.24 5.12
C GLY A 28 -13.96 3.86 4.99
N ARG A 29 -12.75 3.77 4.43
CA ARG A 29 -12.05 2.52 4.13
C ARG A 29 -10.72 2.43 4.88
N PRO A 30 -10.22 1.24 5.22
CA PRO A 30 -8.93 1.13 5.90
C PRO A 30 -7.77 1.56 5.00
N ALA A 31 -7.02 2.59 5.41
CA ALA A 31 -5.74 2.95 4.82
C ALA A 31 -4.58 2.70 5.79
N ARG A 32 -3.41 2.38 5.25
CA ARG A 32 -2.21 2.01 6.01
C ARG A 32 -1.01 2.81 5.57
N THR A 33 0.03 2.85 6.39
CA THR A 33 1.32 3.31 5.89
C THR A 33 1.90 2.26 4.93
N ILE A 34 2.74 2.68 3.97
CA ILE A 34 3.42 1.73 3.07
C ILE A 34 4.23 0.71 3.87
N HIS A 35 4.92 1.14 4.93
CA HIS A 35 5.64 0.24 5.84
C HIS A 35 4.74 -0.85 6.45
N ARG A 36 3.50 -0.50 6.85
CA ARG A 36 2.54 -1.48 7.39
C ARG A 36 1.94 -2.36 6.29
N LEU A 37 1.71 -1.79 5.11
CA LEU A 37 1.22 -2.52 3.94
C LEU A 37 2.22 -3.59 3.49
N LEU A 38 3.51 -3.25 3.48
CA LEU A 38 4.62 -4.16 3.16
C LEU A 38 5.02 -5.09 4.30
N GLU A 39 4.29 -5.07 5.43
CA GLU A 39 4.55 -5.88 6.60
C GLU A 39 6.01 -5.74 7.11
N LEU A 40 6.49 -4.49 7.28
CA LEU A 40 7.82 -4.22 7.84
C LEU A 40 8.01 -4.93 9.18
N ASP A 41 9.03 -5.76 9.26
CA ASP A 41 9.46 -6.41 10.50
C ASP A 41 10.32 -5.43 11.32
N PRO A 42 9.90 -5.03 12.53
CA PRO A 42 10.66 -4.08 13.34
C PRO A 42 11.94 -4.67 13.94
N ALA A 43 12.10 -6.00 13.99
CA ALA A 43 13.31 -6.64 14.49
C ALA A 43 14.41 -6.70 13.42
N THR A 44 14.04 -6.93 12.16
CA THR A 44 15.00 -7.08 11.06
C THR A 44 15.07 -5.87 10.12
N TRP A 45 14.11 -4.95 10.23
CA TRP A 45 13.91 -3.84 9.28
C TRP A 45 13.72 -4.31 7.82
N GLN A 46 13.16 -5.51 7.63
CA GLN A 46 12.88 -6.08 6.31
C GLN A 46 11.39 -6.09 6.01
N PHE A 47 11.03 -5.88 4.75
CA PHE A 47 9.66 -6.05 4.26
C PHE A 47 9.37 -7.53 4.01
N ARG A 48 8.18 -7.98 4.46
CA ARG A 48 7.73 -9.37 4.22
C ARG A 48 6.91 -9.50 2.94
N ARG A 49 6.48 -8.39 2.35
CA ARG A 49 5.88 -8.32 1.01
C ARG A 49 6.93 -7.85 0.01
N ASN A 50 7.09 -8.60 -1.06
CA ASN A 50 8.12 -8.42 -2.09
C ASN A 50 7.73 -9.22 -3.34
N GLY A 51 8.64 -9.40 -4.30
CA GLY A 51 8.34 -10.12 -5.56
C GLY A 51 8.01 -11.61 -5.37
N GLU A 52 8.54 -12.25 -4.33
CA GLU A 52 8.25 -13.65 -4.01
C GLU A 52 6.92 -13.81 -3.25
N ARG A 53 6.54 -12.77 -2.49
CA ARG A 53 5.30 -12.72 -1.70
C ARG A 53 4.60 -11.38 -1.95
N PRO A 54 3.93 -11.20 -3.11
CA PRO A 54 3.34 -9.93 -3.47
C PRO A 54 2.18 -9.55 -2.55
N LEU A 55 1.74 -8.30 -2.68
CA LEU A 55 0.52 -7.79 -2.09
C LEU A 55 -0.69 -8.54 -2.65
N THR A 56 -1.70 -8.74 -1.81
CA THR A 56 -3.00 -9.23 -2.26
C THR A 56 -3.86 -8.01 -2.57
N ALA A 57 -3.75 -7.52 -3.80
CA ALA A 57 -4.44 -6.31 -4.27
C ALA A 57 -4.58 -6.34 -5.80
N ASP A 58 -5.70 -5.82 -6.29
CA ASP A 58 -5.96 -5.57 -7.71
C ASP A 58 -5.77 -4.08 -8.06
N LEU A 59 -5.92 -3.21 -7.06
CA LEU A 59 -5.70 -1.76 -7.16
C LEU A 59 -4.99 -1.25 -5.91
N ILE A 60 -3.87 -0.55 -6.07
CA ILE A 60 -3.15 0.13 -4.99
C ILE A 60 -3.23 1.64 -5.21
N VAL A 61 -3.88 2.35 -4.29
CA VAL A 61 -3.91 3.82 -4.30
C VAL A 61 -2.92 4.34 -3.28
N VAL A 62 -1.93 5.10 -3.74
CA VAL A 62 -0.94 5.76 -2.89
C VAL A 62 -1.22 7.25 -2.83
N ASP A 63 -1.63 7.73 -1.66
CA ASP A 63 -1.78 9.16 -1.39
C ASP A 63 -0.45 9.75 -0.87
N GLU A 64 -0.25 11.05 -1.05
CA GLU A 64 0.97 11.78 -0.65
C GLU A 64 2.26 11.21 -1.27
N ALA A 65 2.19 10.76 -2.53
CA ALA A 65 3.31 10.14 -3.25
C ALA A 65 4.56 11.07 -3.35
N SER A 66 4.39 12.38 -3.22
CA SER A 66 5.47 13.37 -3.19
C SER A 66 6.46 13.18 -2.02
N MET A 67 6.06 12.45 -0.98
CA MET A 67 6.92 12.15 0.17
C MET A 67 7.69 10.83 0.03
N LEU A 68 7.49 10.07 -1.05
CA LEU A 68 8.18 8.79 -1.22
C LEU A 68 9.64 8.99 -1.60
N ASP A 69 10.50 8.24 -0.93
CA ASP A 69 11.90 8.09 -1.33
C ASP A 69 12.08 6.89 -2.27
N LEU A 70 13.25 6.83 -2.90
CA LEU A 70 13.55 5.80 -3.88
C LEU A 70 13.57 4.37 -3.28
N PRO A 71 14.17 4.11 -2.10
CA PRO A 71 14.16 2.76 -1.51
C PRO A 71 12.77 2.24 -1.16
N LEU A 72 11.90 3.07 -0.57
CA LEU A 72 10.53 2.67 -0.25
C LEU A 72 9.70 2.47 -1.51
N THR A 73 9.90 3.31 -2.52
CA THR A 73 9.23 3.17 -3.82
C THR A 73 9.64 1.88 -4.51
N HIS A 74 10.94 1.56 -4.55
CA HIS A 74 11.43 0.29 -5.10
C HIS A 74 10.77 -0.90 -4.40
N SER A 75 10.79 -0.91 -3.07
CA SER A 75 10.21 -2.00 -2.28
C SER A 75 8.71 -2.14 -2.48
N LEU A 76 8.00 -1.01 -2.64
CA LEU A 76 6.58 -1.03 -2.96
C LEU A 76 6.33 -1.64 -4.35
N LEU A 77 7.03 -1.16 -5.38
CA LEU A 77 6.87 -1.65 -6.76
C LEU A 77 7.20 -3.14 -6.88
N GLU A 78 8.24 -3.60 -6.19
CA GLU A 78 8.61 -5.02 -6.15
C GLU A 78 7.50 -5.90 -5.55
N ALA A 79 6.70 -5.37 -4.64
CA ALA A 79 5.62 -6.09 -3.98
C ALA A 79 4.27 -6.00 -4.72
N ILE A 80 4.16 -5.26 -5.82
CA ILE A 80 2.92 -5.17 -6.60
C ILE A 80 2.77 -6.46 -7.44
N PRO A 81 1.64 -7.18 -7.35
CA PRO A 81 1.41 -8.35 -8.19
C PRO A 81 1.20 -7.97 -9.66
N ASP A 82 1.59 -8.87 -10.57
CA ASP A 82 1.35 -8.69 -11.99
C ASP A 82 -0.15 -8.48 -12.29
N GLY A 83 -0.45 -7.48 -13.11
CA GLY A 83 -1.82 -7.15 -13.50
C GLY A 83 -2.58 -6.26 -12.52
N ALA A 84 -2.03 -5.96 -11.34
CA ALA A 84 -2.58 -4.93 -10.48
C ALA A 84 -2.36 -3.52 -11.06
N ARG A 85 -3.21 -2.60 -10.61
CA ARG A 85 -3.25 -1.20 -11.02
C ARG A 85 -2.78 -0.26 -9.93
#